data_AF-A0A2X2YPN7-F1
#
_entry.id   AF-A0A2X2YPN7-F1
#
_cell.length_a   1.000
_cell.length_b   1.000
_cell.length_c   1.000
_cell.angle_alpha   90.00
_cell.angle_beta   90.00
_cell.angle_gamma   90.00
#
_symmetry.space_group_name_H-M   'P 1'
#
loop_
_entity.id
_entity.type
_entity.pdbx_description
1 polymer ?
#
loop_
_entity_poly.entity_id
_entity_poly.type
_entity_poly.pdbx_seq_one_letter_code
_entity_poly.pdbx_strand_id
1 'polypeptide(L)'
;MRALLMTRVSQVCHCAFCVDANSLRLAERCGALDKVQAVAGWQSSTLFSEEERVALAYAEAVTATPPQVDEALKAMMKRYFTDDAITEMTALIAFQNLSARFNAALDIPSQGLCDALKGAPHV
;
A
#
# COMPACT_ATOMS: atom_id res chain seq x y z
N MET A 1 2.83 -8.50 -0.02
CA MET A 1 1.57 -7.92 0.49
C MET A 1 1.74 -6.72 1.43
N ARG A 2 2.31 -6.85 2.65
CA ARG A 2 2.32 -5.76 3.67
C ARG A 2 2.81 -4.39 3.16
N ALA A 3 4.03 -4.32 2.64
CA ALA A 3 4.62 -3.08 2.14
C ALA A 3 3.84 -2.49 0.94
N LEU A 4 3.21 -3.34 0.12
CA LEU A 4 2.36 -2.92 -0.99
C LEU A 4 1.12 -2.18 -0.48
N LEU A 5 0.38 -2.78 0.46
CA LEU A 5 -0.81 -2.17 1.04
C LEU A 5 -0.46 -0.88 1.78
N MET A 6 0.62 -0.89 2.58
CA MET A 6 1.04 0.30 3.31
C MET A 6 1.46 1.44 2.38
N THR A 7 2.13 1.13 1.26
CA THR A 7 2.47 2.12 0.23
C THR A 7 1.19 2.73 -0.34
N ARG A 8 0.20 1.91 -0.70
CA ARG A 8 -1.05 2.42 -1.28
C ARG A 8 -1.84 3.27 -0.31
N VAL A 9 -2.01 2.82 0.94
CA VAL A 9 -2.67 3.62 1.99
C VAL A 9 -1.96 4.96 2.20
N SER A 10 -0.62 4.96 2.19
CA SER A 10 0.16 6.21 2.31
C SER A 10 -0.10 7.18 1.17
N GLN A 11 -0.22 6.67 -0.07
CA GLN A 11 -0.55 7.47 -1.25
C GLN A 11 -1.95 8.06 -1.17
N VAL A 12 -2.95 7.25 -0.79
CA VAL A 12 -4.35 7.70 -0.63
C VAL A 12 -4.47 8.76 0.46
N CYS A 13 -3.72 8.63 1.55
CA CYS A 13 -3.67 9.61 2.64
C CYS A 13 -2.71 10.78 2.38
N HIS A 14 -2.09 10.88 1.20
CA HIS A 14 -1.14 11.94 0.84
C HIS A 14 0.03 12.16 1.83
N CYS A 15 0.52 11.10 2.49
CA CYS A 15 1.64 11.20 3.43
C CYS A 15 3.00 11.02 2.72
N ALA A 16 3.72 12.11 2.44
CA ALA A 16 5.01 12.07 1.75
C ALA A 16 6.06 11.19 2.47
N PHE A 17 6.22 11.36 3.78
CA PHE A 17 7.11 10.53 4.60
C PHE A 17 6.78 9.04 4.50
N CYS A 18 5.50 8.69 4.64
CA CYS A 18 5.04 7.31 4.66
C CYS A 18 5.15 6.66 3.28
N VAL A 19 4.92 7.41 2.21
CA VAL A 19 5.15 6.93 0.84
C VAL A 19 6.62 6.58 0.67
N ASP A 20 7.54 7.45 1.07
CA ASP A 20 8.97 7.21 0.96
C ASP A 20 9.41 5.96 1.74
N ALA A 21 9.08 5.89 3.04
CA ALA A 21 9.47 4.77 3.88
C ALA A 21 8.90 3.42 3.42
N ASN A 22 7.61 3.36 3.05
CA ASN A 22 6.99 2.11 2.61
C ASN A 22 7.41 1.71 1.19
N SER A 23 7.69 2.68 0.32
CA SER A 23 8.20 2.43 -1.03
C SER A 23 9.58 1.78 -1.01
N LEU A 24 10.48 2.23 -0.13
CA LEU A 24 11.78 1.58 0.08
C LEU A 24 11.58 0.11 0.48
N ARG A 25 10.72 -0.16 1.48
CA ARG A 25 10.41 -1.54 1.91
C ARG A 25 9.78 -2.39 0.83
N LEU A 26 8.98 -1.80 -0.06
CA LEU A 26 8.39 -2.51 -1.19
C LEU A 26 9.45 -2.83 -2.24
N ALA A 27 10.31 -1.87 -2.59
CA ALA A 27 11.40 -2.08 -3.52
C ALA A 27 12.39 -3.16 -3.04
N GLU A 28 12.79 -3.12 -1.76
CA GLU A 28 13.65 -4.14 -1.15
C GLU A 28 13.05 -5.56 -1.29
N ARG A 29 11.73 -5.68 -1.16
CA ARG A 29 11.03 -6.98 -1.26
C ARG A 29 10.79 -7.44 -2.69
N CYS A 30 10.65 -6.52 -3.63
CA CYS A 30 10.44 -6.82 -5.04
C CYS A 30 11.73 -6.89 -5.85
N GLY A 31 12.86 -6.43 -5.29
CA GLY A 31 14.13 -6.31 -5.99
C GLY A 31 14.16 -5.23 -7.08
N ALA A 32 13.08 -4.45 -7.24
CA ALA A 32 12.92 -3.47 -8.31
C ALA A 32 11.95 -2.34 -7.92
N LEU A 33 12.09 -1.19 -8.59
CA LEU A 33 11.23 -0.01 -8.40
C LEU A 33 9.96 -0.04 -9.24
N ASP A 34 9.89 -0.86 -10.29
CA ASP A 34 8.76 -0.88 -11.25
C ASP A 34 7.42 -1.06 -10.54
N LYS A 35 7.37 -1.99 -9.58
CA LYS A 35 6.15 -2.25 -8.80
C LYS A 35 5.78 -1.08 -7.90
N VAL A 36 6.76 -0.41 -7.29
CA VAL A 36 6.57 0.79 -6.46
C VAL A 36 5.94 1.91 -7.29
N GLN A 37 6.50 2.17 -8.46
CA GLN A 37 6.03 3.23 -9.37
C GLN A 37 4.61 2.93 -9.87
N ALA A 38 4.28 1.66 -10.08
CA ALA A 38 2.96 1.25 -10.55
C ALA A 38 1.86 1.24 -9.47
N VAL A 39 2.18 1.33 -8.17
CA VAL A 39 1.17 1.22 -7.09
C VAL A 39 0.07 2.29 -7.21
N ALA A 40 0.43 3.51 -7.63
CA ALA A 40 -0.54 4.60 -7.71
C ALA A 40 -1.63 4.37 -8.78
N GLY A 41 -1.29 3.64 -9.84
CA GLY A 41 -2.17 3.27 -10.96
C GLY A 41 -2.34 1.77 -11.08
N TRP A 42 -2.44 1.08 -9.95
CA TRP A 42 -2.43 -0.39 -9.91
C TRP A 42 -3.55 -1.03 -10.74
N GLN A 43 -4.70 -0.37 -10.89
CA GLN A 43 -5.85 -0.86 -11.64
C GLN A 43 -5.49 -1.16 -13.10
N SER A 44 -4.67 -0.31 -13.73
CA SER A 44 -4.23 -0.43 -15.12
C SER A 44 -2.92 -1.19 -15.30
N SER A 45 -2.21 -1.53 -14.22
CA SER A 45 -0.87 -2.14 -14.29
C SER A 45 -0.92 -3.67 -14.33
N THR A 46 -0.21 -4.28 -15.27
CA THR A 46 -0.07 -5.75 -15.35
C THR A 46 0.86 -6.35 -14.29
N LEU A 47 1.50 -5.52 -13.45
CA LEU A 47 2.47 -5.96 -12.43
C LEU A 47 1.84 -6.54 -11.15
N PHE A 48 0.51 -6.48 -11.02
CA PHE A 48 -0.22 -6.94 -9.85
C PHE A 48 -1.06 -8.16 -10.17
N SER A 49 -0.89 -9.21 -9.37
CA SER A 49 -1.74 -10.41 -9.45
C SER A 49 -3.18 -10.10 -9.06
N GLU A 50 -4.11 -10.99 -9.39
CA GLU A 50 -5.52 -10.86 -8.95
C GLU A 50 -5.65 -10.77 -7.43
N GLU A 51 -4.88 -11.56 -6.69
CA GLU A 51 -4.80 -11.51 -5.23
C GLU A 51 -4.36 -10.11 -4.73
N GLU A 52 -3.32 -9.54 -5.33
CA GLU A 52 -2.82 -8.21 -4.97
C GLU A 52 -3.80 -7.10 -5.34
N ARG A 53 -4.48 -7.22 -6.48
CA ARG A 53 -5.53 -6.30 -6.93
C ARG A 53 -6.70 -6.27 -5.95
N VAL A 54 -7.14 -7.44 -5.48
CA VAL A 54 -8.20 -7.57 -4.47
C VAL A 54 -7.76 -6.95 -3.14
N ALA A 55 -6.53 -7.20 -2.68
CA ALA A 55 -6.02 -6.60 -1.46
C ALA A 55 -5.83 -5.08 -1.55
N LEU A 56 -5.42 -4.56 -2.72
CA LEU A 56 -5.31 -3.12 -2.98
C LEU A 56 -6.68 -2.44 -2.98
N ALA A 57 -7.68 -3.03 -3.64
CA ALA A 57 -9.06 -2.56 -3.60
C ALA A 57 -9.60 -2.51 -2.16
N TYR A 58 -9.33 -3.56 -1.37
CA TYR A 58 -9.68 -3.61 0.05
C TYR A 58 -8.99 -2.52 0.86
N ALA A 59 -7.69 -2.28 0.64
CA ALA A 59 -6.95 -1.22 1.31
C ALA A 59 -7.52 0.18 1.00
N GLU A 60 -7.88 0.46 -0.25
CA GLU A 60 -8.55 1.72 -0.62
C GLU A 60 -9.93 1.86 0.05
N ALA A 61 -10.75 0.80 0.00
CA ALA A 61 -12.10 0.81 0.58
C ALA A 61 -12.10 0.99 2.10
N VAL A 62 -11.18 0.36 2.83
CA VAL A 62 -11.01 0.56 4.28
C VAL A 62 -10.50 1.97 4.60
N THR A 63 -9.67 2.54 3.73
CA THR A 63 -9.06 3.86 3.91
C THR A 63 -10.01 5.01 3.60
N ALA A 64 -11.04 4.79 2.79
CA ALA A 64 -12.03 5.81 2.42
C ALA A 64 -12.68 6.49 3.65
N THR A 65 -13.19 7.71 3.47
CA THR A 65 -13.90 8.46 4.52
C THR A 65 -15.25 8.94 3.98
N PRO A 66 -16.37 8.29 4.36
CA PRO A 66 -16.47 7.10 5.22
C PRO A 66 -15.89 5.84 4.55
N PRO A 67 -15.54 4.79 5.31
CA PRO A 67 -15.10 3.50 4.74
C PRO A 67 -16.17 2.89 3.81
N GLN A 68 -15.73 2.24 2.73
CA GLN A 68 -16.57 1.77 1.62
C GLN A 68 -16.46 0.26 1.36
N VAL A 69 -16.23 -0.56 2.40
CA VAL A 69 -16.13 -2.01 2.24
C VAL A 69 -17.51 -2.65 2.07
N ASP A 70 -17.87 -3.03 0.84
CA ASP A 70 -19.13 -3.70 0.52
C ASP A 70 -19.06 -5.23 0.60
N GLU A 71 -20.22 -5.90 0.46
CA GLU A 71 -20.30 -7.37 0.52
C GLU A 71 -19.60 -8.06 -0.65
N ALA A 72 -19.58 -7.44 -1.83
CA ALA A 72 -18.91 -7.99 -3.00
C ALA A 72 -17.39 -8.06 -2.77
N LEU A 73 -16.81 -7.01 -2.20
CA LEU A 73 -15.39 -6.94 -1.85
C LEU A 73 -15.05 -7.91 -0.71
N LYS A 74 -15.91 -8.05 0.31
CA LYS A 74 -15.74 -9.08 1.36
C LYS A 74 -15.73 -10.49 0.77
N ALA A 75 -16.64 -10.79 -0.14
CA ALA A 75 -16.69 -12.08 -0.83
C ALA A 75 -15.42 -12.32 -1.67
N MET A 76 -14.93 -11.29 -2.37
CA MET A 76 -13.66 -11.37 -3.12
C MET A 76 -12.46 -11.60 -2.21
N MET A 77 -12.36 -10.89 -1.07
CA MET A 77 -11.29 -11.13 -0.09
C MET A 77 -11.27 -12.59 0.38
N LYS A 78 -12.43 -13.16 0.69
CA LYS A 78 -12.56 -14.56 1.12
C LYS A 78 -12.21 -15.60 0.05
N ARG A 79 -12.12 -15.22 -1.23
CA ARG A 79 -11.64 -16.13 -2.28
C ARG A 79 -10.13 -16.33 -2.26
N TYR A 80 -9.38 -15.34 -1.78
CA TYR A 80 -7.92 -15.34 -1.81
C TYR A 80 -7.27 -15.46 -0.43
N PHE A 81 -7.98 -15.04 0.63
CA PHE A 81 -7.42 -14.90 1.96
C PHE A 81 -8.28 -15.61 3.01
N THR A 82 -7.62 -16.16 4.03
CA THR A 82 -8.26 -16.69 5.24
C THR A 82 -8.78 -15.54 6.11
N ASP A 83 -9.72 -15.83 7.02
CA ASP A 83 -10.24 -14.82 7.95
C ASP A 83 -9.12 -14.23 8.85
N ASP A 84 -8.12 -15.04 9.23
CA ASP A 84 -6.94 -14.58 9.97
C ASP A 84 -6.11 -13.58 9.14
N ALA A 85 -5.84 -13.91 7.86
CA ALA A 85 -5.09 -13.02 6.97
C ALA A 85 -5.85 -11.71 6.71
N ILE A 86 -7.18 -11.76 6.55
CA ILE A 86 -8.02 -10.57 6.42
C ILE A 86 -7.94 -9.71 7.69
N THR A 87 -7.99 -10.34 8.87
CA THR A 87 -7.88 -9.65 10.16
C THR A 87 -6.53 -8.93 10.29
N GLU A 88 -5.43 -9.62 9.99
CA GLU A 88 -4.09 -9.03 10.02
C GLU A 88 -3.92 -7.88 9.01
N MET A 89 -4.45 -8.03 7.79
CA MET A 89 -4.42 -6.97 6.78
C MET A 89 -5.24 -5.75 7.23
N THR A 90 -6.42 -5.97 7.83
CA THR A 90 -7.27 -4.89 8.33
C THR A 90 -6.56 -4.11 9.44
N ALA A 91 -5.93 -4.81 10.39
CA ALA A 91 -5.15 -4.18 11.45
C ALA A 91 -3.97 -3.36 10.88
N LEU A 92 -3.27 -3.91 9.88
CA LEU A 92 -2.18 -3.21 9.19
C LEU A 92 -2.65 -1.94 8.47
N ILE A 93 -3.78 -2.03 7.76
CA ILE A 93 -4.36 -0.89 7.04
C ILE A 93 -4.81 0.19 8.03
N ALA A 94 -5.44 -0.20 9.15
CA ALA A 94 -5.86 0.73 10.19
C ALA A 94 -4.66 1.45 10.84
N PHE A 95 -3.60 0.71 11.17
CA PHE A 95 -2.35 1.29 11.67
C PHE A 95 -1.73 2.27 10.67
N GLN A 96 -1.70 1.90 9.38
CA GLN A 96 -1.16 2.79 8.36
C GLN A 96 -2.03 4.03 8.15
N ASN A 97 -3.35 3.92 8.27
CA ASN A 97 -4.28 5.04 8.24
C ASN A 97 -3.99 6.04 9.38
N LEU A 98 -3.77 5.54 10.60
CA LEU A 98 -3.34 6.36 11.75
C LEU A 98 -2.03 7.08 11.44
N SER A 99 -0.99 6.33 11.07
CA SER A 99 0.35 6.89 10.83
C SER A 99 0.36 7.89 9.67
N ALA A 100 -0.30 7.56 8.56
CA ALA A 100 -0.32 8.40 7.37
C ALA A 100 -1.10 9.70 7.59
N ARG A 101 -2.28 9.64 8.21
CA ARG A 101 -3.05 10.86 8.50
C ARG A 101 -2.36 11.73 9.53
N PHE A 102 -1.75 11.15 10.56
CA PHE A 102 -0.99 11.90 11.56
C PHE A 102 0.17 12.67 10.91
N ASN A 103 1.01 11.98 10.14
CA ASN A 103 2.18 12.60 9.52
C ASN A 103 1.79 13.60 8.42
N ALA A 104 0.73 13.32 7.65
CA ALA A 104 0.20 14.26 6.66
C ALA A 104 -0.33 15.54 7.32
N ALA A 105 -1.04 15.43 8.45
CA ALA A 105 -1.56 16.59 9.18
C ALA A 105 -0.46 17.50 9.76
N LEU A 106 0.75 16.97 9.92
CA LEU A 106 1.93 17.71 10.41
C LEU A 106 2.89 18.12 9.28
N ASP A 107 2.53 17.90 8.02
CA ASP A 107 3.36 18.17 6.84
C ASP A 107 4.77 17.56 6.94
N ILE A 108 4.89 16.35 7.50
CA ILE A 108 6.19 15.68 7.64
C ILE A 108 6.72 15.31 6.25
N PRO A 109 7.90 15.83 5.83
CA PRO A 109 8.41 15.63 4.49
C PRO A 109 8.99 14.23 4.29
N SER A 110 9.10 13.84 3.02
CA SER A 110 9.93 12.71 2.59
C SER A 110 11.37 12.83 3.13
N GLN A 111 12.03 11.70 3.39
CA GLN A 111 13.40 11.66 3.91
C GLN A 111 14.42 11.21 2.86
N GLY A 112 13.99 11.05 1.59
CA GLY A 112 14.87 10.61 0.50
C GLY A 112 15.32 9.15 0.64
N LEU A 113 14.58 8.32 1.37
CA LEU A 113 14.94 6.91 1.61
C LEU A 113 14.99 6.10 0.31
N CYS A 114 14.11 6.41 -0.64
CA CYS A 114 14.11 5.80 -1.96
C CYS A 114 15.21 6.32 -2.89
N ASP A 115 15.89 7.43 -2.58
CA ASP A 115 16.96 7.96 -3.45
C ASP A 115 18.20 7.05 -3.45
N ALA A 116 18.42 6.32 -2.35
CA ALA A 116 19.47 5.31 -2.27
C ALA A 116 19.30 4.18 -3.30
N LEU A 117 18.07 3.91 -3.76
CA LEU A 117 17.78 2.86 -4.73
C LEU A 117 18.02 3.30 -6.18
N LYS A 118 17.98 4.61 -6.46
CA LYS A 118 18.19 5.15 -7.82
C LYS A 118 19.66 5.06 -8.26
N GLY A 119 20.58 4.87 -7.32
CA GLY A 119 22.03 4.78 -7.58
C GLY A 119 22.61 3.36 -7.62
N ALA A 120 21.81 2.32 -7.31
CA ALA A 120 22.29 0.95 -7.33
C ALA A 120 22.18 0.39 -8.76
N PRO A 121 23.29 -0.11 -9.37
CA PRO A 121 23.20 -0.78 -10.66
C PRO A 121 22.27 -2.00 -10.54
N HIS A 122 21.35 -2.14 -11.49
CA HIS A 122 20.58 -3.37 -11.65
C HIS A 122 21.56 -4.50 -11.99
N VAL A 123 21.88 -5.34 -11.01
CA VAL A 123 22.67 -6.57 -11.19
C VAL A 123 21.73 -7.73 -11.50
#